data_AF-A0A6I3KCY2-F1
#
_entry.id   AF-A0A6I3KCY2-F1
#
_cell.length_a   1.000
_cell.length_b   1.000
_cell.length_c   1.000
_cell.angle_alpha   90.00
_cell.angle_beta   90.00
_cell.angle_gamma   90.00
#
_symmetry.space_group_name_H-M   'P 1'
#
loop_
_entity.id
_entity.type
_entity.pdbx_description
1 polymer ?
#
loop_
_entity_poly.entity_id
_entity_poly.type
_entity_poly.pdbx_seq_one_letter_code
_entity_poly.pdbx_strand_id
1 'polypeptide(L)'
;MDAYEYAQLEDGLDYLYDFFDADLEERVRAGRELLPAGMEDILGDSTLDDYVWLWIKDPGPNGFRQYLCDGGYDEAEVDEAFLLARTEWGMNTPPHVEWLKEDGFAAPEFD
;
A
#
# COMPACT_ATOMS: atom_id res chain seq x y z
N MET A 1 17.50 -11.87 8.50
CA MET A 1 16.31 -11.08 8.18
C MET A 1 15.63 -11.77 7.05
N ASP A 2 14.52 -12.45 7.34
CA ASP A 2 13.68 -13.04 6.29
C ASP A 2 12.84 -11.96 5.59
N ALA A 3 12.17 -12.33 4.50
CA ALA A 3 11.35 -11.41 3.71
C ALA A 3 10.19 -10.81 4.52
N TYR A 4 9.68 -11.52 5.53
CA TYR A 4 8.61 -11.03 6.38
C TYR A 4 9.13 -10.04 7.44
N GLU A 5 10.31 -10.25 8.03
CA GLU A 5 10.97 -9.27 8.89
C GLU A 5 11.30 -8.00 8.10
N TYR A 6 11.75 -8.14 6.84
CA TYR A 6 12.01 -7.02 5.93
C TYR A 6 10.72 -6.25 5.58
N ALA A 7 9.60 -6.95 5.42
CA ALA A 7 8.29 -6.35 5.20
C ALA A 7 7.85 -5.35 6.28
N GLN A 8 8.41 -5.45 7.48
CA GLN A 8 8.06 -4.62 8.65
C GLN A 8 9.03 -3.45 8.86
N LEU A 9 9.94 -3.18 7.92
CA LEU A 9 10.87 -2.05 8.02
C LEU A 9 10.28 -0.75 7.46
N GLU A 10 10.74 0.37 8.02
CA GLU A 10 10.36 1.72 7.57
C GLU A 10 10.84 2.06 6.15
N ASP A 11 11.81 1.31 5.60
CA ASP A 11 12.26 1.44 4.20
C ASP A 11 11.10 1.29 3.19
N GLY A 12 10.01 0.60 3.57
CA GLY A 12 8.79 0.52 2.77
C GLY A 12 8.09 1.88 2.56
N LEU A 13 8.36 2.89 3.40
CA LEU A 13 7.81 4.24 3.24
C LEU A 13 8.32 4.93 1.97
N ASP A 14 9.56 4.68 1.54
CA ASP A 14 10.08 5.27 0.31
C ASP A 14 9.22 4.83 -0.90
N TYR A 15 8.88 3.54 -0.97
CA TYR A 15 7.99 3.00 -2.00
C TYR A 15 6.56 3.54 -1.87
N LEU A 16 6.07 3.69 -0.64
CA LEU A 16 4.73 4.23 -0.40
C LEU A 16 4.63 5.70 -0.81
N TYR A 17 5.66 6.50 -0.56
CA TYR A 17 5.73 7.89 -1.01
C TYR A 17 5.82 7.98 -2.53
N ASP A 18 6.67 7.16 -3.17
CA ASP A 18 6.74 7.09 -4.63
C ASP A 18 5.38 6.66 -5.24
N PHE A 19 4.67 5.75 -4.59
CA PHE A 19 3.31 5.36 -4.99
C PHE A 19 2.32 6.51 -4.87
N PHE A 20 2.35 7.28 -3.77
CA PHE A 20 1.48 8.45 -3.60
C PHE A 20 1.73 9.52 -4.67
N ASP A 21 2.99 9.76 -5.03
CA ASP A 21 3.37 10.78 -6.02
C ASP A 21 3.12 10.34 -7.46
N ALA A 22 3.35 9.07 -7.80
CA ALA A 22 3.37 8.61 -9.18
C ALA A 22 2.15 7.80 -9.61
N ASP A 23 1.55 7.02 -8.71
CA ASP A 23 0.57 5.99 -9.08
C ASP A 23 -0.83 6.24 -8.49
N LEU A 24 -0.92 6.81 -7.29
CA LEU A 24 -2.16 6.83 -6.50
C LEU A 24 -3.33 7.51 -7.24
N GLU A 25 -3.12 8.66 -7.87
CA GLU A 25 -4.20 9.36 -8.62
C GLU A 25 -4.77 8.48 -9.74
N GLU A 26 -3.90 7.83 -10.51
CA GLU A 26 -4.31 6.94 -11.60
C GLU A 26 -5.06 5.73 -11.04
N ARG A 27 -4.58 5.13 -9.94
CA ARG A 27 -5.23 3.98 -9.31
C ARG A 27 -6.60 4.32 -8.75
N VAL A 28 -6.76 5.49 -8.12
CA VAL A 28 -8.06 5.98 -7.65
C VAL A 28 -9.00 6.24 -8.83
N ARG A 29 -8.52 6.87 -9.90
CA ARG A 29 -9.32 7.12 -11.12
C ARG A 29 -9.77 5.81 -11.78
N ALA A 30 -8.85 4.87 -11.99
CA ALA A 30 -9.14 3.57 -12.57
C ALA A 30 -10.10 2.75 -11.70
N GLY A 31 -9.96 2.82 -10.36
CA GLY A 31 -10.90 2.24 -9.43
C GLY A 31 -12.32 2.81 -9.60
N ARG A 32 -12.44 4.14 -9.70
CA ARG A 32 -13.73 4.82 -9.89
C ARG A 32 -14.43 4.42 -11.20
N GLU A 33 -13.69 4.23 -12.28
CA GLU A 33 -14.25 3.79 -13.58
C GLU A 33 -14.85 2.39 -13.53
N LEU A 34 -14.39 1.53 -12.62
CA LEU A 34 -14.91 0.17 -12.43
C LEU A 34 -16.10 0.11 -11.47
N LEU A 35 -16.41 1.21 -10.78
CA LEU A 35 -17.54 1.26 -9.86
C LEU A 35 -18.88 1.38 -10.60
N PRO A 36 -19.89 0.60 -10.21
CA PRO A 36 -21.26 0.83 -10.67
C PRO A 36 -21.73 2.23 -10.28
N ALA A 37 -22.53 2.87 -11.13
CA ALA A 37 -23.11 4.17 -10.82
C ALA A 37 -23.89 4.14 -9.49
N GLY A 38 -23.61 5.07 -8.59
CA GLY A 38 -24.17 5.15 -7.23
C GLY A 38 -23.37 4.42 -6.15
N MET A 39 -22.18 3.89 -6.47
CA MET A 39 -21.23 3.29 -5.53
C MET A 39 -19.90 4.04 -5.47
N GLU A 40 -19.84 5.27 -5.99
CA GLU A 40 -18.62 6.08 -6.08
C GLU A 40 -17.98 6.33 -4.71
N ASP A 41 -18.80 6.40 -3.64
CA ASP A 41 -18.39 6.58 -2.24
C ASP A 41 -17.85 5.28 -1.57
N ILE A 42 -17.76 4.15 -2.30
CA ILE A 42 -17.29 2.85 -1.76
C ILE A 42 -15.76 2.72 -1.83
N LEU A 43 -15.10 3.39 -2.78
CA LEU A 43 -13.70 3.73 -2.57
C LEU A 43 -13.74 4.62 -1.34
N GLY A 44 -13.16 4.14 -0.23
CA GLY A 44 -13.38 4.65 1.13
C GLY A 44 -13.27 6.16 1.29
N ASP A 45 -13.39 6.65 2.51
CA ASP A 45 -13.45 8.09 2.86
C ASP A 45 -12.23 8.93 2.40
N SER A 46 -11.40 8.42 1.48
CA SER A 46 -10.21 9.00 0.89
C SER A 46 -9.19 9.26 1.98
N THR A 47 -9.11 8.28 2.89
CA THR A 47 -8.29 8.35 4.09
C THR A 47 -6.91 7.78 3.80
N LEU A 48 -5.96 8.16 4.65
CA LEU A 48 -4.61 7.62 4.63
C LEU A 48 -4.62 6.09 4.69
N ASP A 49 -5.44 5.51 5.56
CA ASP A 49 -5.61 4.07 5.71
C ASP A 49 -6.07 3.41 4.39
N ASP A 50 -7.04 4.01 3.68
CA ASP A 50 -7.53 3.50 2.39
C ASP A 50 -6.43 3.46 1.32
N TYR A 51 -5.61 4.53 1.26
CA TYR A 51 -4.53 4.62 0.29
C TYR A 51 -3.37 3.67 0.60
N VAL A 52 -3.04 3.48 1.88
CA VAL A 52 -2.09 2.43 2.31
C VAL A 52 -2.62 1.05 1.91
N TRP A 53 -3.91 0.79 2.09
CA TRP A 53 -4.52 -0.47 1.65
C TRP A 53 -4.53 -0.66 0.13
N LEU A 54 -4.62 0.42 -0.63
CA LEU A 54 -4.51 0.39 -2.08
C LEU A 54 -3.08 0.05 -2.49
N TRP A 55 -2.08 0.71 -1.88
CA TRP A 55 -0.66 0.43 -2.09
C TRP A 55 -0.27 -1.02 -1.79
N ILE A 56 -0.74 -1.59 -0.66
CA ILE A 56 -0.49 -2.99 -0.28
C ILE A 56 -0.97 -3.96 -1.37
N LYS A 57 -2.02 -3.60 -2.12
CA LYS A 57 -2.60 -4.43 -3.17
C LYS A 57 -2.09 -4.06 -4.56
N ASP A 58 -1.27 -3.03 -4.67
CA ASP A 58 -0.85 -2.49 -5.95
C ASP A 58 0.16 -3.42 -6.63
N PRO A 59 -0.08 -3.83 -7.89
CA PRO A 59 0.86 -4.67 -8.65
C PRO A 59 1.92 -3.85 -9.40
N GLY A 60 1.94 -2.53 -9.23
CA GLY A 60 2.82 -1.60 -9.93
C GLY A 60 4.24 -1.54 -9.34
N PRO A 61 5.12 -0.75 -9.97
CA PRO A 61 6.55 -0.69 -9.62
C PRO A 61 6.82 -0.06 -8.26
N ASN A 62 5.90 0.75 -7.73
CA ASN A 62 6.03 1.30 -6.37
C ASN A 62 5.17 0.55 -5.35
N GLY A 63 4.55 -0.57 -5.74
CA GLY A 63 3.68 -1.35 -4.86
C GLY A 63 4.46 -2.14 -3.80
N PHE A 64 3.77 -2.52 -2.72
CA PHE A 64 4.37 -3.25 -1.60
C PHE A 64 5.03 -4.58 -2.02
N ARG A 65 4.46 -5.30 -3.00
CA ARG A 65 5.10 -6.53 -3.51
C ARG A 65 6.42 -6.24 -4.22
N GLN A 66 6.52 -5.10 -4.92
CA GLN A 66 7.76 -4.71 -5.59
C GLN A 66 8.84 -4.36 -4.57
N TYR A 67 8.50 -3.65 -3.50
CA TYR A 67 9.39 -3.43 -2.35
C TYR A 67 10.00 -4.74 -1.83
N LEU A 68 9.18 -5.79 -1.63
CA LEU A 68 9.66 -7.10 -1.19
C LEU A 68 10.59 -7.76 -2.21
N CYS A 69 10.25 -7.69 -3.51
CA CYS A 69 11.10 -8.22 -4.58
C CYS A 69 12.49 -7.56 -4.58
N ASP A 70 12.55 -6.25 -4.37
CA ASP A 70 13.80 -5.48 -4.40
C ASP A 70 14.67 -5.70 -3.15
N GLY A 71 14.13 -6.35 -2.11
CA GLY A 71 14.88 -6.88 -0.97
C GLY A 71 15.83 -8.03 -1.31
N GLY A 72 15.75 -8.59 -2.53
CA GLY A 72 16.67 -9.63 -3.03
C GLY A 72 16.33 -11.06 -2.59
N TYR A 73 15.08 -11.27 -2.15
CA TYR A 73 14.53 -12.58 -1.77
C TYR A 73 14.04 -13.36 -2.99
N ASP A 74 13.89 -14.68 -2.86
CA ASP A 74 13.28 -15.47 -3.92
C ASP A 74 11.75 -15.31 -3.99
N GLU A 75 11.16 -15.73 -5.10
CA GLU A 75 9.72 -15.53 -5.35
C GLU A 75 8.84 -16.23 -4.29
N ALA A 76 9.27 -17.39 -3.76
CA ALA A 76 8.50 -18.11 -2.77
C ALA A 76 8.52 -17.39 -1.41
N GLU A 77 9.68 -16.86 -1.01
CA GLU A 77 9.83 -16.04 0.19
C GLU A 77 9.01 -14.74 0.09
N VAL A 78 9.04 -14.08 -1.07
CA VAL A 78 8.25 -12.86 -1.32
C VAL A 78 6.75 -13.16 -1.23
N ASP A 79 6.28 -14.23 -1.87
CA ASP A 79 4.86 -14.58 -1.86
C ASP A 79 4.36 -14.95 -0.46
N GLU A 80 5.18 -15.69 0.31
CA GLU A 80 4.88 -16.01 1.71
C GLU A 80 4.83 -14.75 2.57
N ALA A 81 5.86 -13.89 2.50
CA ALA A 81 5.95 -12.65 3.26
C ALA A 81 4.79 -11.70 2.94
N PHE A 82 4.46 -11.54 1.66
CA PHE A 82 3.33 -10.73 1.22
C PHE A 82 2.02 -11.24 1.81
N LEU A 83 1.78 -12.55 1.77
CA LEU A 83 0.57 -13.16 2.30
C LEU A 83 0.48 -13.02 3.82
N LEU A 84 1.58 -13.26 4.54
CA LEU A 84 1.64 -13.15 6.00
C LEU A 84 1.41 -11.71 6.45
N ALA A 85 2.16 -10.76 5.91
CA ALA A 85 2.02 -9.33 6.23
C ALA A 85 0.60 -8.84 5.95
N ARG A 86 0.06 -9.12 4.77
CA ARG A 86 -1.32 -8.74 4.41
C ARG A 86 -2.37 -9.38 5.32
N THR A 87 -2.16 -10.63 5.76
CA THR A 87 -3.07 -11.33 6.66
C THR A 87 -3.04 -10.72 8.06
N GLU A 88 -1.84 -10.49 8.59
CA GLU A 88 -1.64 -9.91 9.91
C GLU A 88 -2.17 -8.47 9.97
N TRP A 89 -1.82 -7.64 9.00
CA TRP A 89 -2.29 -6.27 8.92
C TRP A 89 -3.78 -6.19 8.53
N GLY A 90 -4.40 -7.28 8.06
CA GLY A 90 -5.84 -7.35 7.92
C GLY A 90 -6.56 -7.55 9.27
N MET A 91 -5.85 -8.09 10.27
CA MET A 91 -6.35 -8.23 11.64
C MET A 91 -5.94 -7.04 12.53
N ASN A 92 -4.89 -6.33 12.15
CA ASN A 92 -4.35 -5.14 12.82
C ASN A 92 -4.38 -3.93 11.87
N THR A 93 -3.61 -2.88 12.16
CA THR A 93 -3.37 -1.77 11.22
C THR A 93 -1.97 -1.92 10.63
N PRO A 94 -1.76 -1.72 9.31
CA PRO A 94 -0.41 -1.71 8.74
C PRO A 94 0.47 -0.65 9.43
N PRO A 95 1.72 -0.96 9.79
CA PRO A 95 2.57 -0.03 10.56
C PRO A 95 2.82 1.30 9.81
N HIS A 96 2.86 1.24 8.48
CA HIS A 96 2.95 2.39 7.58
C HIS A 96 1.92 3.50 7.89
N VAL A 97 0.71 3.13 8.33
CA VAL A 97 -0.31 4.12 8.70
C VAL A 97 0.14 4.97 9.89
N GLU A 98 0.70 4.34 10.92
CA GLU A 98 1.15 5.07 12.11
C GLU A 98 2.43 5.85 11.82
N TRP A 99 3.36 5.29 11.04
CA TRP A 99 4.58 6.00 10.63
C TRP A 99 4.28 7.27 9.83
N LEU A 100 3.36 7.19 8.87
CA LEU A 100 2.92 8.36 8.09
C LEU A 100 2.28 9.44 8.99
N LYS A 101 1.50 9.03 10.00
CA LYS A 101 0.94 9.98 10.98
C LYS A 101 2.02 10.62 11.85
N GLU A 102 3.03 9.87 12.26
CA GLU A 102 4.17 10.37 13.02
C GLU A 102 5.02 11.35 12.21
N ASP A 103 5.17 11.12 10.90
CA ASP A 103 5.83 12.05 9.97
C ASP A 103 4.97 13.29 9.64
N GLY A 104 3.72 13.31 10.09
CA GLY A 104 2.77 14.41 9.86
C GLY A 104 2.25 14.46 8.41
N PHE A 105 2.31 13.33 7.69
CA PHE A 105 1.85 13.24 6.32
C PHE A 105 0.32 13.37 6.25
N ALA A 106 -0.15 14.25 5.37
CA ALA A 106 -1.57 14.42 5.08
C ALA A 106 -1.97 13.58 3.87
N ALA A 107 -3.16 12.96 3.92
CA ALA A 107 -3.68 12.20 2.80
C ALA A 107 -3.77 13.08 1.53
N PRO A 108 -3.36 12.58 0.35
CA PRO A 108 -3.49 13.32 -0.90
C PRO A 108 -4.95 13.60 -1.24
N GLU A 109 -5.24 14.85 -1.63
CA GLU A 109 -6.54 15.26 -2.16
C GLU A 109 -6.51 15.20 -3.69
N PHE A 110 -7.54 14.60 -4.27
CA PHE A 110 -7.71 14.47 -5.72
C PHE A 110 -8.90 15.31 -6.18
N ASP A 111 -8.67 16.22 -7.13
CA ASP A 111 -9.69 17.05 -7.78
C ASP A 111 -10.60 16.23 -8.74
#